data_AF-A0A654D8W2-F1
#
_entry.id   AF-A0A654D8W2-F1
#
_cell.length_a   1.000
_cell.length_b   1.000
_cell.length_c   1.000
_cell.angle_alpha   90.00
_cell.angle_beta   90.00
_cell.angle_gamma   90.00
#
_symmetry.space_group_name_H-M   'P 1'
#
loop_
_entity.id
_entity.type
_entity.pdbx_description
1 polymer ?
#
loop_
_entity_poly.entity_id
_entity_poly.type
_entity_poly.pdbx_seq_one_letter_code
_entity_poly.pdbx_strand_id
1 'polypeptide(L)'
;MKAPTPLQPLILVSLIALLTACASDSPPPAKPTVQTPTPTPAEAKPLPAYQRELSGSLLNVPNEADVELALLAVDQRGRPQTLLGNIQLRGTGNPLAFRLPFNPETFNKHSRIELHGRANQAGQLILRLPEQPIARGETQNLGALRLVPAP
;
A
#
# COMPACT_ATOMS: atom_id res chain seq x y z
N MET A 1 40.15 14.96 42.99
CA MET A 1 39.85 13.58 42.55
C MET A 1 38.38 13.33 42.87
N LYS A 2 37.49 13.37 41.87
CA LYS A 2 36.03 13.30 42.09
C LYS A 2 35.60 11.83 42.01
N ALA A 3 35.20 11.27 43.14
CA ALA A 3 34.80 9.87 43.24
C ALA A 3 33.53 9.63 42.39
N PRO A 4 33.50 8.58 41.54
CA PRO A 4 32.31 8.24 40.77
C PRO A 4 31.24 7.67 41.72
N THR A 5 30.02 8.20 41.62
CA THR A 5 28.84 7.74 42.35
C THR A 5 28.45 6.31 41.96
N PRO A 6 28.16 5.42 42.93
CA PRO A 6 27.98 3.98 42.68
C PRO A 6 26.68 3.58 41.95
N LEU A 7 25.81 4.54 41.61
CA LEU A 7 24.57 4.30 40.85
C LEU A 7 24.77 4.21 39.33
N GLN A 8 25.85 4.79 38.82
CA GLN A 8 26.12 4.86 37.38
C GLN A 8 26.36 3.49 36.69
N PRO A 9 27.05 2.49 37.30
CA PRO A 9 27.17 1.17 36.69
C PRO A 9 25.82 0.43 36.65
N LEU A 10 24.92 0.69 37.59
CA LEU A 10 23.63 -0.01 37.70
C LEU A 10 22.65 0.42 36.58
N ILE A 11 22.71 1.69 36.18
CA ILE A 11 21.94 2.23 35.05
C ILE A 11 22.48 1.68 33.71
N LEU A 12 23.80 1.50 33.60
CA LEU A 12 24.40 0.95 32.38
C LEU A 12 24.01 -0.52 32.17
N VAL A 13 23.95 -1.30 33.25
CA VAL A 13 23.55 -2.72 33.21
C VAL A 13 22.06 -2.88 32.85
N SER A 14 21.18 -2.01 33.33
CA SER A 14 19.75 -2.09 32.98
C SER A 14 19.48 -1.73 31.51
N LEU A 15 20.19 -0.74 30.96
CA LEU A 15 20.12 -0.39 29.54
C LEU A 15 20.56 -1.54 28.64
N ILE A 16 21.66 -2.23 28.98
CA ILE A 16 22.13 -3.40 28.21
C ILE A 16 21.11 -4.55 28.28
N ALA A 17 20.47 -4.77 29.43
CA ALA A 17 19.42 -5.78 29.57
C ALA A 17 18.13 -5.45 28.77
N LEU A 18 17.78 -4.17 28.64
CA LEU A 18 16.64 -3.73 27.80
C LEU A 18 16.95 -3.88 26.29
N LEU A 19 18.20 -3.70 25.89
CA LEU A 19 18.65 -3.86 24.50
C LEU A 19 18.63 -5.32 24.01
N THR A 20 18.94 -6.29 24.88
CA THR A 20 18.90 -7.73 24.50
C THR A 20 17.49 -8.29 24.37
N ALA A 21 16.50 -7.68 25.04
CA ALA A 21 15.10 -8.08 24.91
C ALA A 21 14.45 -7.68 23.56
N CYS A 22 15.05 -6.74 22.82
CA CYS A 22 14.55 -6.31 21.51
C CYS A 22 15.27 -6.99 20.32
N ALA A 23 16.29 -7.81 20.56
CA ALA A 23 17.11 -8.42 19.51
C ALA A 23 16.66 -9.84 19.08
N SER A 24 15.61 -10.38 19.70
CA SER A 24 15.15 -11.75 19.47
C SER A 24 13.73 -11.79 18.95
N ASP A 25 13.57 -11.40 17.70
CA ASP A 25 12.52 -11.97 16.85
C ASP A 25 13.18 -12.34 15.50
N SER A 26 13.68 -13.57 15.41
CA SER A 26 13.99 -14.16 14.12
C SER A 26 12.71 -14.85 13.65
N PRO A 27 12.04 -14.35 12.60
CA PRO A 27 10.91 -15.06 12.06
C PRO A 27 11.38 -16.44 11.59
N PRO A 28 10.62 -17.51 11.87
CA PRO A 28 10.95 -18.83 11.35
C PRO A 28 11.11 -18.76 9.83
N PRO A 29 12.06 -19.50 9.24
CA PRO A 29 12.29 -19.48 7.80
C PRO A 29 10.99 -19.76 7.08
N ALA A 30 10.58 -18.80 6.26
CA ALA A 30 9.42 -18.94 5.40
C ALA A 30 9.61 -20.20 4.54
N LYS A 31 8.78 -21.21 4.81
CA LYS A 31 8.68 -22.37 3.91
C LYS A 31 8.31 -21.81 2.54
N PRO A 32 8.96 -22.23 1.44
CA PRO A 32 8.58 -21.79 0.11
C PRO A 32 7.14 -22.20 -0.14
N THR A 33 6.23 -21.23 -0.10
CA THR A 33 4.87 -21.40 -0.58
C THR A 33 4.99 -21.70 -2.06
N VAL A 34 4.62 -22.92 -2.42
CA VAL A 34 4.41 -23.32 -3.81
C VAL A 34 3.57 -22.24 -4.46
N GLN A 35 4.12 -21.63 -5.50
CA GLN A 35 3.45 -20.61 -6.30
C GLN A 35 2.14 -21.21 -6.78
N THR A 36 1.04 -20.74 -6.20
CA THR A 36 -0.28 -21.05 -6.75
C THR A 36 -0.30 -20.43 -8.15
N PRO A 37 -0.65 -21.20 -9.19
CA PRO A 37 -0.65 -20.69 -10.55
C PRO A 37 -1.54 -19.45 -10.64
N THR A 38 -1.01 -18.46 -11.34
CA THR A 38 -1.63 -17.23 -11.80
C THR A 38 -3.14 -17.39 -11.97
N PRO A 39 -3.99 -16.58 -11.31
CA PRO A 39 -5.39 -16.55 -11.67
C PRO A 39 -5.48 -16.03 -13.10
N THR A 40 -5.75 -16.92 -14.06
CA THR A 40 -6.58 -16.64 -15.24
C THR A 40 -7.70 -15.70 -14.81
N PRO A 41 -8.04 -14.62 -15.56
CA PRO A 41 -8.97 -13.58 -15.12
C PRO A 41 -10.17 -14.19 -14.41
N ALA A 42 -10.11 -14.20 -13.07
CA ALA A 42 -11.16 -14.78 -12.27
C ALA A 42 -12.38 -13.95 -12.62
N GLU A 43 -13.41 -14.64 -13.10
CA GLU A 43 -14.73 -14.08 -13.29
C GLU A 43 -15.02 -13.19 -12.08
N ALA A 44 -15.03 -11.88 -12.32
CA ALA A 44 -14.95 -10.90 -11.25
C ALA A 44 -16.14 -11.15 -10.31
N LYS A 45 -15.85 -11.51 -9.05
CA LYS A 45 -16.88 -11.74 -8.04
C LYS A 45 -17.88 -10.57 -8.11
N PRO A 46 -19.20 -10.84 -8.16
CA PRO A 46 -20.19 -9.78 -8.29
C PRO A 46 -19.97 -8.72 -7.21
N LEU A 47 -19.84 -7.45 -7.64
CA LEU A 47 -19.70 -6.32 -6.73
C LEU A 47 -20.99 -6.21 -5.90
N PRO A 48 -20.91 -6.22 -4.56
CA PRO A 48 -22.11 -6.05 -3.74
C PRO A 48 -22.82 -4.73 -4.06
N ALA A 49 -24.15 -4.72 -4.09
CA ALA A 49 -24.94 -3.56 -4.53
C ALA A 49 -24.69 -2.27 -3.73
N TYR A 50 -24.22 -2.39 -2.48
CA TYR A 50 -23.87 -1.27 -1.61
C TYR A 50 -22.47 -0.69 -1.89
N GLN A 51 -21.65 -1.35 -2.71
CA GLN A 51 -20.30 -0.89 -3.06
C GLN A 51 -20.30 -0.19 -4.41
N ARG A 52 -19.30 0.67 -4.60
CA ARG A 52 -18.95 1.27 -5.88
C ARG A 52 -17.53 0.85 -6.25
N GLU A 53 -17.16 1.07 -7.50
CA GLU A 53 -15.88 0.60 -8.01
C GLU A 53 -15.21 1.64 -8.90
N LEU A 54 -13.91 1.84 -8.68
CA LEU A 54 -13.03 2.47 -9.65
C LEU A 54 -12.40 1.38 -10.52
N SER A 55 -12.47 1.52 -11.83
CA SER A 55 -11.87 0.56 -12.77
C SER A 55 -10.99 1.26 -13.80
N GLY A 56 -10.10 0.51 -14.44
CA GLY A 56 -9.23 1.03 -15.49
C GLY A 56 -8.08 0.08 -15.81
N SER A 57 -7.03 0.61 -16.44
CA SER A 57 -5.77 -0.11 -16.67
C SER A 57 -4.57 0.73 -16.27
N LEU A 58 -3.54 0.07 -15.76
CA LEU A 58 -2.27 0.68 -15.39
C LEU A 58 -1.24 0.43 -16.49
N LEU A 59 -0.64 1.49 -17.01
CA LEU A 59 0.44 1.45 -17.99
C LEU A 59 1.80 1.50 -17.30
N ASN A 60 2.82 1.00 -17.99
CA ASN A 60 4.22 0.97 -17.57
C ASN A 60 4.54 0.08 -16.37
N VAL A 61 3.65 -0.84 -15.97
CA VAL A 61 3.93 -1.77 -14.87
C VAL A 61 4.86 -2.90 -15.39
N PRO A 62 6.08 -3.06 -14.86
CA PRO A 62 6.97 -4.15 -15.25
C PRO A 62 6.41 -5.52 -14.88
N ASN A 63 6.92 -6.58 -15.50
CA ASN A 63 6.61 -7.94 -15.10
C ASN A 63 7.08 -8.19 -13.66
N GLU A 64 6.29 -8.91 -12.87
CA GLU A 64 6.55 -9.24 -11.46
C GLU A 64 6.60 -8.05 -10.49
N ALA A 65 6.26 -6.83 -10.92
CA ALA A 65 6.17 -5.70 -9.99
C ALA A 65 4.92 -5.82 -9.11
N ASP A 66 5.08 -5.63 -7.80
CA ASP A 66 3.99 -5.59 -6.83
C ASP A 66 3.37 -4.19 -6.82
N VAL A 67 2.15 -4.07 -7.32
CA VAL A 67 1.42 -2.81 -7.41
C VAL A 67 0.39 -2.72 -6.29
N GLU A 68 0.38 -1.60 -5.59
CA GLU A 68 -0.69 -1.24 -4.66
C GLU A 68 -1.41 0.01 -5.15
N LEU A 69 -2.74 -0.06 -5.20
CA LEU A 69 -3.60 1.09 -5.42
C LEU A 69 -4.41 1.37 -4.16
N ALA A 70 -4.50 2.64 -3.78
CA ALA A 70 -5.22 3.09 -2.60
C ALA A 70 -6.09 4.30 -2.93
N LEU A 71 -7.36 4.25 -2.56
CA LEU A 71 -8.26 5.38 -2.57
C LEU A 71 -8.18 6.06 -1.20
N LEU A 72 -7.71 7.30 -1.18
CA LEU A 72 -7.38 8.04 0.04
C LEU A 72 -8.21 9.31 0.13
N ALA A 73 -8.76 9.60 1.30
CA ALA A 73 -9.10 10.96 1.66
C ALA A 73 -7.82 11.69 2.07
N VAL A 74 -7.62 12.90 1.56
CA VAL A 74 -6.41 13.70 1.79
C VAL A 74 -6.75 15.09 2.32
N ASP A 75 -5.81 15.69 3.04
CA ASP A 75 -5.93 17.08 3.48
C ASP A 75 -5.64 18.09 2.36
N GLN A 76 -5.71 19.38 2.69
CA GLN A 76 -5.41 20.48 1.75
C GLN A 76 -3.95 20.47 1.25
N ARG A 77 -3.02 19.82 1.97
CA ARG A 77 -1.61 19.68 1.62
C ARG A 77 -1.31 18.36 0.89
N GLY A 78 -2.34 17.56 0.56
CA GLY A 78 -2.19 16.25 -0.07
C GLY A 78 -1.73 15.14 0.86
N ARG A 79 -1.79 15.34 2.18
CA ARG A 79 -1.39 14.32 3.15
C ARG A 79 -2.54 13.33 3.34
N PRO A 80 -2.28 12.01 3.29
CA PRO A 80 -3.29 11.00 3.58
C PRO A 80 -3.89 11.15 4.97
N GLN A 81 -5.22 11.12 5.06
CA GLN A 81 -5.97 11.14 6.32
C GLN A 81 -6.72 9.84 6.58
N THR A 82 -7.30 9.24 5.54
CA THR A 82 -8.16 8.04 5.69
C THR A 82 -8.06 7.16 4.46
N LEU A 83 -7.93 5.85 4.67
CA LEU A 83 -8.00 4.86 3.61
C LEU A 83 -9.47 4.47 3.36
N LEU A 84 -9.93 4.66 2.12
CA LEU A 84 -11.31 4.37 1.71
C LEU A 84 -11.44 3.03 0.98
N GLY A 85 -10.35 2.53 0.41
CA GLY A 85 -10.24 1.22 -0.23
C GLY A 85 -8.84 0.99 -0.78
N ASN A 86 -8.41 -0.26 -0.87
CA ASN A 86 -7.13 -0.63 -1.46
C ASN A 86 -7.22 -1.98 -2.17
N ILE A 87 -6.31 -2.16 -3.14
CA ILE A 87 -6.08 -3.44 -3.83
C ILE A 87 -4.59 -3.63 -4.07
N GLN A 88 -4.18 -4.89 -4.18
CA GLN A 88 -2.85 -5.29 -4.62
C GLN A 88 -2.96 -6.07 -5.92
N LEU A 89 -2.03 -5.82 -6.84
CA LEU A 89 -1.98 -6.42 -8.16
C LEU A 89 -0.54 -6.82 -8.47
N ARG A 90 -0.35 -7.82 -9.33
CA ARG A 90 0.97 -8.23 -9.79
C ARG A 90 1.13 -7.88 -11.26
N GLY A 91 2.23 -7.20 -11.60
CA GLY A 91 2.58 -6.81 -12.94
C GLY A 91 2.84 -8.01 -13.84
N THR A 92 2.36 -7.93 -15.09
CA THR A 92 2.51 -8.98 -16.11
C THR A 92 3.34 -8.50 -17.31
N GLY A 93 3.93 -7.30 -17.22
CA GLY A 93 4.60 -6.61 -18.33
C GLY A 93 3.66 -6.02 -19.39
N ASN A 94 2.36 -6.23 -19.26
CA ASN A 94 1.31 -5.69 -20.12
C ASN A 94 0.48 -4.65 -19.36
N PRO A 95 -0.38 -3.84 -20.03
CA PRO A 95 -1.36 -3.00 -19.34
C PRO A 95 -2.16 -3.80 -18.30
N LEU A 96 -2.09 -3.37 -17.05
CA LEU A 96 -2.60 -4.11 -15.91
C LEU A 96 -3.99 -3.60 -15.52
N ALA A 97 -5.03 -4.37 -15.83
CA ALA A 97 -6.40 -4.02 -15.47
C ALA A 97 -6.58 -4.00 -13.94
N PHE A 98 -7.41 -3.09 -13.44
CA PHE A 98 -7.75 -3.01 -12.03
C PHE A 98 -9.23 -2.74 -11.79
N ARG A 99 -9.67 -3.16 -10.60
CA ARG A 99 -11.00 -2.94 -10.03
C ARG A 99 -10.85 -2.70 -8.54
N LEU A 100 -11.07 -1.46 -8.10
CA LEU A 100 -10.94 -1.03 -6.71
C LEU A 100 -12.34 -0.76 -6.16
N PRO A 101 -12.93 -1.71 -5.40
CA PRO A 101 -14.20 -1.51 -4.73
C PRO A 101 -14.04 -0.58 -3.52
N PHE A 102 -15.06 0.24 -3.24
CA PHE A 102 -15.10 1.14 -2.10
C PHE A 102 -16.53 1.36 -1.60
N ASN A 103 -16.68 1.83 -0.36
CA ASN A 103 -17.97 2.21 0.20
C ASN A 103 -18.28 3.69 -0.16
N PRO A 104 -19.35 3.98 -0.91
CA PRO A 104 -19.72 5.36 -1.26
C PRO A 104 -20.14 6.19 -0.03
N GLU A 105 -20.62 5.57 1.05
CA GLU A 105 -21.02 6.30 2.27
C GLU A 105 -19.83 6.86 3.03
N THR A 106 -18.68 6.17 3.05
CA THR A 106 -17.46 6.70 3.66
C THR A 106 -16.80 7.73 2.75
N PHE A 107 -16.86 7.53 1.43
CA PHE A 107 -16.39 8.49 0.43
C PHE A 107 -17.03 9.87 0.64
N ASN A 108 -18.35 9.93 0.74
CA ASN A 108 -19.09 11.21 0.81
C ASN A 108 -18.85 12.03 2.09
N LYS A 109 -18.06 11.52 3.04
CA LYS A 109 -17.68 12.23 4.27
C LYS A 109 -16.46 13.14 4.10
N HIS A 110 -15.76 13.05 2.96
CA HIS A 110 -14.52 13.77 2.72
C HIS A 110 -14.63 14.71 1.52
N SER A 111 -13.97 15.86 1.59
CA SER A 111 -14.03 16.90 0.55
C SER A 111 -13.00 16.72 -0.57
N ARG A 112 -11.90 16.00 -0.31
CA ARG A 112 -10.86 15.72 -1.29
C ARG A 112 -10.43 14.26 -1.20
N ILE A 113 -10.60 13.55 -2.31
CA ILE A 113 -10.30 12.13 -2.43
C ILE A 113 -9.44 11.91 -3.67
N GLU A 114 -8.45 11.05 -3.53
CA GLU A 114 -7.47 10.76 -4.56
C GLU A 114 -7.18 9.27 -4.67
N LEU A 115 -6.97 8.83 -5.90
CA LEU A 115 -6.39 7.52 -6.18
C LEU A 115 -4.87 7.66 -6.21
N HIS A 116 -4.22 6.89 -5.35
CA HIS A 116 -2.77 6.78 -5.25
C HIS A 116 -2.35 5.40 -5.69
N GLY A 117 -1.13 5.29 -6.22
CA GLY A 117 -0.59 4.04 -6.70
C GLY A 117 0.91 3.98 -6.54
N ARG A 118 1.42 2.81 -6.19
CA ARG A 118 2.85 2.52 -6.10
C ARG A 118 3.16 1.15 -6.68
N ALA A 119 4.30 1.01 -7.34
CA ALA A 119 4.81 -0.28 -7.77
C ALA A 119 6.19 -0.52 -7.14
N ASN A 120 6.34 -1.69 -6.54
CA ASN A 120 7.60 -2.14 -5.97
C ASN A 120 8.16 -3.31 -6.79
N GLN A 121 9.48 -3.40 -6.87
CA GLN A 121 10.15 -4.55 -7.45
C GLN A 121 11.33 -4.91 -6.56
N ALA A 122 11.39 -6.17 -6.13
CA ALA A 122 12.40 -6.66 -5.19
C ALA A 122 12.51 -5.78 -3.91
N GLY A 123 11.37 -5.30 -3.40
CA GLY A 123 11.30 -4.45 -2.20
C GLY A 123 11.64 -2.97 -2.42
N GLN A 124 12.01 -2.56 -3.64
CA GLN A 124 12.28 -1.16 -3.97
C GLN A 124 11.07 -0.52 -4.65
N LEU A 125 10.69 0.68 -4.20
CA LEU A 125 9.71 1.51 -4.89
C LEU A 125 10.30 2.00 -6.23
N ILE A 126 9.71 1.56 -7.34
CA ILE A 126 10.21 1.89 -8.68
C ILE A 126 9.30 2.86 -9.43
N LEU A 127 7.99 2.83 -9.15
CA LEU A 127 7.00 3.66 -9.83
C LEU A 127 5.95 4.18 -8.88
N ARG A 128 5.34 5.30 -9.24
CA ARG A 128 4.16 5.89 -8.60
C ARG A 128 3.12 6.28 -9.64
N LEU A 129 1.87 6.30 -9.22
CA LEU A 129 0.80 6.98 -9.95
C LEU A 129 0.87 8.49 -9.64
N PRO A 130 0.84 9.38 -10.65
CA PRO A 130 0.58 10.81 -10.41
C PRO A 130 -0.74 11.02 -9.65
N GLU A 131 -0.87 12.11 -8.90
CA GLU A 131 -2.08 12.42 -8.14
C GLU A 131 -3.31 12.36 -9.06
N GLN A 132 -4.27 11.50 -8.72
CA GLN A 132 -5.48 11.30 -9.52
C GLN A 132 -6.71 11.65 -8.66
N PRO A 133 -7.25 12.88 -8.78
CA PRO A 133 -8.44 13.29 -8.04
C PRO A 133 -9.67 12.46 -8.43
N ILE A 134 -10.47 12.08 -7.44
CA ILE A 134 -11.73 11.35 -7.63
C ILE A 134 -12.86 12.22 -7.12
N ALA A 135 -13.64 12.78 -8.04
CA ALA A 135 -14.67 13.77 -7.72
C ALA A 135 -16.00 13.17 -7.24
N ARG A 136 -16.29 11.91 -7.61
CA ARG A 136 -17.60 11.28 -7.38
C ARG A 136 -17.45 9.93 -6.70
N GLY A 137 -18.29 9.68 -5.70
CA GLY A 137 -18.42 8.41 -5.00
C GLY A 137 -19.29 7.40 -5.77
N GLU A 138 -19.09 7.31 -7.09
CA GLU A 138 -19.88 6.47 -8.01
C GLU A 138 -18.99 5.40 -8.64
N THR A 139 -19.61 4.39 -9.26
CA THR A 139 -18.85 3.46 -10.11
C THR A 139 -18.39 4.20 -11.35
N GLN A 140 -17.07 4.20 -11.60
CA GLN A 140 -16.50 4.91 -12.74
C GLN A 140 -15.28 4.19 -13.31
N ASN A 141 -15.12 4.30 -14.64
CA ASN A 141 -13.95 3.84 -15.36
C ASN A 141 -13.01 5.03 -15.59
N LEU A 142 -11.79 4.92 -15.08
CA LEU A 142 -10.73 5.93 -15.16
C LEU A 142 -9.90 5.82 -16.45
N GLY A 143 -10.15 4.80 -17.27
CA GLY A 143 -9.40 4.53 -18.49
C GLY A 143 -7.97 4.05 -18.20
N ALA A 144 -7.04 4.42 -19.07
CA ALA A 144 -5.64 4.05 -18.94
C ALA A 144 -4.87 5.08 -18.12
N LEU A 145 -4.35 4.66 -16.98
CA LEU A 145 -3.56 5.46 -16.06
C LEU A 145 -2.08 5.08 -16.17
N ARG A 146 -1.19 6.06 -16.25
CA ARG A 146 0.24 5.80 -16.44
C ARG A 146 1.00 5.93 -15.12
N LEU A 147 1.69 4.87 -14.72
CA LEU A 147 2.70 4.98 -13.67
C LEU A 147 3.98 5.61 -14.23
N VAL A 148 4.60 6.45 -13.39
CA VAL A 148 5.83 7.18 -13.68
C VAL A 148 6.91 6.77 -12.67
N PRO A 149 8.21 6.92 -13.00
CA PRO A 149 9.29 6.69 -12.04
C PRO A 149 9.05 7.38 -10.70
N ALA A 150 9.30 6.64 -9.63
CA ALA A 150 9.36 7.20 -8.29
C ALA A 150 10.64 8.04 -8.12
N PRO A 151 10.59 9.14 -7.35
CA PRO A 151 11.75 9.99 -7.07
C PRO A 151 12.79 9.32 -6.17
#